data_AF-A0A2N9GAU4-F1
#
_entry.id   AF-A0A2N9GAU4-F1
#
_cell.length_a   1.000
_cell.length_b   1.000
_cell.length_c   1.000
_cell.angle_alpha   90.00
_cell.angle_beta   90.00
_cell.angle_gamma   90.00
#
_symmetry.space_group_name_H-M   'P 1'
#
loop_
_entity.id
_entity.type
_entity.pdbx_description
1 polymer ?
#
loop_
_entity_poly.entity_id
_entity_poly.type
_entity_poly.pdbx_seq_one_letter_code
_entity_poly.pdbx_strand_id
1 'polypeptide(L)'
;MCWKPARSKGFQVKSFYTQLTSPSLGFFPWKSIWKAKVPPRVAFFIWTAAALGKILTADNLRRRGITVVSWCYMCKADGESVDHLLLHCPYAKEL
;
A
#
# COMPACT_ATOMS: atom_id res chain seq x y z
N MET A 1 -21.02 24.60 12.20
CA MET A 1 -21.71 24.04 11.01
C MET A 1 -20.71 23.14 10.29
N CYS A 2 -21.07 21.88 10.00
CA CYS A 2 -20.21 20.94 9.28
C CYS A 2 -20.99 20.22 8.17
N TRP A 3 -20.24 19.65 7.24
CA TRP A 3 -20.32 19.96 5.81
C TRP A 3 -21.17 19.01 4.93
N LYS A 4 -21.32 19.44 3.67
CA LYS A 4 -21.79 18.70 2.49
C LYS A 4 -20.93 18.83 1.22
N PRO A 5 -20.77 17.75 0.44
CA PRO A 5 -20.53 17.85 -1.00
C PRO A 5 -21.81 18.42 -1.66
N ALA A 6 -21.80 19.67 -2.12
CA ALA A 6 -23.01 20.52 -2.36
C ALA A 6 -23.72 20.25 -3.71
N ARG A 7 -25.00 20.60 -4.00
CA ARG A 7 -25.76 21.87 -3.81
C ARG A 7 -27.21 21.61 -3.32
N SER A 8 -27.59 22.22 -2.20
CA SER A 8 -28.93 22.24 -1.56
C SER A 8 -29.42 20.97 -0.81
N LYS A 9 -30.00 21.21 0.38
CA LYS A 9 -30.68 20.30 1.35
C LYS A 9 -29.86 19.22 2.09
N GLY A 10 -29.43 19.51 3.33
CA GLY A 10 -29.08 18.59 4.48
C GLY A 10 -28.22 17.31 4.28
N PHE A 11 -27.34 16.93 5.21
CA PHE A 11 -26.39 15.80 5.07
C PHE A 11 -27.00 14.57 4.35
N GLN A 12 -26.31 14.03 3.33
CA GLN A 12 -26.76 12.84 2.61
C GLN A 12 -25.74 11.71 2.76
N VAL A 13 -26.20 10.58 3.30
CA VAL A 13 -25.40 9.37 3.47
C VAL A 13 -24.76 8.95 2.15
N LYS A 14 -25.51 8.95 1.04
CA LYS A 14 -24.97 8.63 -0.30
C LYS A 14 -23.81 9.55 -0.72
N SER A 15 -23.97 10.85 -0.50
CA SER A 15 -22.98 11.88 -0.84
C SER A 15 -21.72 11.74 0.02
N PHE A 16 -21.91 11.42 1.31
CA PHE A 16 -20.83 11.13 2.26
C PHE A 16 -20.09 9.83 1.91
N TYR A 17 -20.81 8.74 1.64
CA TYR A 17 -20.21 7.48 1.19
C TYR A 17 -19.46 7.66 -0.12
N THR A 18 -20.01 8.41 -1.08
CA THR A 18 -19.33 8.66 -2.37
C THR A 18 -18.01 9.42 -2.16
N GLN A 19 -17.92 10.29 -1.16
CA GLN A 19 -16.66 10.93 -0.77
C GLN A 19 -15.70 9.97 -0.05
N LEU A 20 -16.20 9.17 0.88
CA LEU A 20 -15.41 8.15 1.59
C LEU A 20 -14.87 7.06 0.65
N THR A 21 -15.66 6.66 -0.33
CA THR A 21 -15.31 5.66 -1.34
C THR A 21 -14.78 6.29 -2.62
N SER A 22 -14.70 7.63 -2.68
CA SER A 22 -14.05 8.31 -3.79
C SER A 22 -12.64 7.75 -3.84
N PRO A 23 -12.18 7.25 -5.00
CA PRO A 23 -10.81 6.76 -5.15
C PRO A 23 -9.84 7.95 -5.06
N SER A 24 -9.64 8.43 -3.85
CA SER A 24 -8.75 9.54 -3.48
C SER A 24 -7.32 9.06 -3.26
N LEU A 25 -7.07 7.75 -3.39
CA LEU A 25 -5.76 7.13 -3.34
C LEU A 25 -5.70 6.14 -4.51
N GLY A 26 -4.62 6.22 -5.28
CA GLY A 26 -4.45 5.58 -6.58
C GLY A 26 -5.03 4.17 -6.65
N PHE A 27 -5.71 3.88 -7.75
CA PHE A 27 -6.34 2.58 -8.01
C PHE A 27 -5.26 1.50 -7.98
N PHE A 28 -5.16 0.77 -6.86
CA PHE A 28 -4.18 -0.30 -6.75
C PHE A 28 -4.52 -1.40 -7.77
N PRO A 29 -3.57 -1.83 -8.63
CA PRO A 29 -3.84 -2.70 -9.77
C PRO A 29 -4.03 -4.16 -9.34
N TRP A 30 -5.05 -4.43 -8.51
CA TRP A 30 -5.33 -5.76 -7.95
C TRP A 30 -5.47 -6.82 -9.05
N LYS A 31 -6.07 -6.47 -10.19
CA LYS A 31 -6.21 -7.39 -11.34
C LYS A 31 -4.86 -7.92 -11.83
N SER A 32 -3.81 -7.09 -11.80
CA SER A 32 -2.47 -7.50 -12.24
C SER A 32 -1.86 -8.56 -11.33
N ILE A 33 -2.27 -8.61 -10.05
CA ILE A 33 -1.81 -9.62 -9.09
C ILE A 33 -2.57 -10.93 -9.30
N TRP A 34 -3.89 -10.86 -9.36
CA TRP A 34 -4.73 -12.07 -9.39
C TRP A 34 -4.84 -12.72 -10.78
N LYS A 35 -4.56 -11.96 -11.86
CA LYS A 35 -4.50 -12.51 -13.23
C LYS A 35 -3.09 -12.94 -13.65
N ALA A 36 -2.07 -12.71 -12.82
CA ALA A 36 -0.73 -13.17 -13.11
C ALA A 36 -0.70 -14.71 -13.15
N LYS A 37 0.07 -15.28 -14.09
CA LYS A 37 0.30 -16.73 -14.18
C LYS A 37 1.33 -17.17 -13.13
N VAL A 38 0.99 -17.01 -11.85
CA VAL A 38 1.84 -17.34 -10.70
C VAL A 38 1.10 -18.24 -9.72
N PRO A 39 1.81 -19.01 -8.87
CA PRO A 39 1.17 -19.77 -7.82
C PRO A 39 0.33 -18.87 -6.90
N PRO A 40 -0.84 -19.33 -6.40
CA PRO A 40 -1.71 -18.52 -5.53
C PRO A 40 -1.00 -17.98 -4.28
N ARG A 41 -0.02 -18.72 -3.74
CA ARG A 41 0.79 -18.28 -2.60
C ARG A 41 1.59 -17.01 -2.90
N VAL A 42 2.12 -16.90 -4.12
CA VAL A 42 2.88 -15.72 -4.59
C VAL A 42 1.93 -14.53 -4.79
N ALA A 43 0.79 -14.74 -5.44
CA ALA A 43 -0.22 -13.69 -5.62
C ALA A 43 -0.72 -13.16 -4.26
N PHE A 44 -0.98 -14.05 -3.31
CA PHE A 44 -1.40 -13.68 -1.96
C PHE A 44 -0.32 -12.88 -1.22
N PHE A 45 0.95 -13.32 -1.31
CA PHE A 45 2.07 -12.57 -0.76
C PHE A 45 2.13 -11.14 -1.32
N ILE A 46 2.14 -10.97 -2.65
CA ILE A 46 2.19 -9.65 -3.31
C ILE A 46 0.98 -8.79 -2.91
N TRP A 47 -0.22 -9.36 -2.82
CA TRP A 47 -1.41 -8.66 -2.36
C TRP A 47 -1.23 -8.11 -0.93
N THR A 48 -0.80 -8.95 0.00
CA THR A 48 -0.58 -8.53 1.40
C THR A 48 0.57 -7.53 1.54
N ALA A 49 1.58 -7.64 0.68
CA ALA A 49 2.72 -6.75 0.60
C ALA A 49 2.31 -5.33 0.18
N ALA A 50 1.72 -5.24 -1.01
CA ALA A 50 1.56 -3.98 -1.71
C ALA A 50 0.20 -3.32 -1.45
N ALA A 51 -0.87 -4.09 -1.21
CA ALA A 51 -2.19 -3.53 -0.89
C ALA A 51 -2.39 -3.25 0.60
N LEU A 52 -1.80 -4.09 1.47
CA LEU A 52 -2.06 -4.02 2.92
C LEU A 52 -0.87 -3.49 3.74
N GLY A 53 0.32 -3.34 3.15
CA GLY A 53 1.51 -2.89 3.89
C GLY A 53 1.84 -3.79 5.09
N LYS A 54 1.62 -5.10 4.94
CA LYS A 54 1.74 -6.05 6.07
C LYS A 54 3.11 -6.70 6.21
N ILE A 55 4.01 -6.55 5.23
CA ILE A 55 5.39 -7.03 5.34
C ILE A 55 6.10 -6.28 6.47
N LEU A 56 6.92 -7.01 7.24
CA LEU A 56 7.75 -6.48 8.32
C LEU A 56 8.96 -5.68 7.79
N THR A 57 8.72 -4.65 6.98
CA THR A 57 9.76 -3.69 6.60
C THR A 57 9.94 -2.65 7.71
N ALA A 58 11.14 -2.10 7.86
CA ALA A 58 11.40 -1.03 8.81
C ALA A 58 10.43 0.16 8.65
N ASP A 59 10.06 0.51 7.42
CA ASP A 59 9.04 1.54 7.15
C ASP A 59 7.65 1.18 7.73
N ASN A 60 7.19 -0.06 7.56
CA ASN A 60 5.91 -0.50 8.13
C ASN A 60 5.95 -0.60 9.66
N LEU A 61 7.10 -0.94 10.25
CA LEU A 61 7.29 -0.90 11.71
C LEU A 61 7.20 0.54 12.24
N ARG A 62 7.83 1.50 11.54
CA ARG A 62 7.74 2.93 11.88
C ARG A 62 6.31 3.46 11.80
N ARG A 63 5.53 3.08 10.80
CA ARG A 63 4.09 3.42 10.70
C ARG A 63 3.26 2.86 11.87
N ARG A 64 3.72 1.79 12.52
CA ARG A 64 3.10 1.21 13.72
C ARG A 64 3.63 1.82 15.03
N GLY A 65 4.46 2.85 14.96
CA GLY A 65 5.05 3.53 16.13
C GLY A 65 6.29 2.84 16.71
N ILE A 66 6.83 1.81 16.03
CA ILE A 66 8.05 1.14 16.46
C ILE A 66 9.24 1.89 15.87
N THR A 67 10.11 2.44 16.72
CA THR A 67 11.28 3.20 16.29
C THR A 67 12.40 2.24 15.92
N VAL A 68 12.60 2.04 14.62
CA VAL A 68 13.70 1.26 14.04
C VAL A 68 14.43 2.10 13.00
N VAL A 69 15.75 1.90 12.90
CA VAL A 69 16.56 2.51 11.84
C VAL A 69 16.12 1.89 10.51
N SER A 70 15.68 2.71 9.56
CA SER A 70 15.28 2.23 8.24
C SER A 70 16.52 2.01 7.37
N TRP A 71 16.95 0.77 7.26
CA TRP A 71 18.09 0.36 6.45
C TRP A 71 17.82 -1.01 5.82
N CYS A 72 17.97 -1.11 4.50
CA CYS A 72 17.81 -2.35 3.77
C CYS A 72 19.02 -3.27 4.02
N TYR A 73 18.79 -4.40 4.70
CA TYR A 73 19.86 -5.34 5.03
C TYR A 73 20.53 -5.99 3.80
N MET A 74 19.77 -6.12 2.71
CA MET A 74 20.23 -6.78 1.48
C MET A 74 21.22 -5.90 0.70
N CYS A 75 20.79 -4.72 0.25
CA CYS A 75 21.64 -3.84 -0.56
C CYS A 75 22.53 -2.89 0.26
N LYS A 76 22.20 -2.68 1.54
CA LYS A 76 22.90 -1.78 2.46
C LYS A 76 23.02 -0.32 1.99
N ALA A 77 22.33 0.08 0.94
CA ALA A 77 22.48 1.38 0.29
C ALA A 77 21.30 2.35 0.50
N ASP A 78 20.13 1.85 0.90
CA ASP A 78 18.89 2.63 1.01
C ASP A 78 18.02 2.12 2.18
N GLY A 79 16.93 2.83 2.48
CA GLY A 79 15.97 2.45 3.51
C GLY A 79 15.13 1.21 3.15
N GLU A 80 14.74 0.44 4.15
CA GLU A 80 13.88 -0.73 3.94
C GLU A 80 12.40 -0.34 3.84
N SER A 81 11.91 -0.27 2.60
CA SER A 81 10.48 -0.16 2.26
C SER A 81 10.04 -1.37 1.43
N VAL A 82 8.73 -1.61 1.32
CA VAL A 82 8.20 -2.72 0.51
C VAL A 82 8.57 -2.56 -0.97
N ASP A 83 8.46 -1.33 -1.46
CA ASP A 83 8.77 -0.97 -2.84
C ASP A 83 10.27 -1.11 -3.13
N HIS A 84 11.12 -0.63 -2.23
CA HIS A 84 12.56 -0.86 -2.31
C HIS A 84 12.86 -2.36 -2.32
N LEU A 85 12.43 -3.09 -1.29
CA LEU A 85 12.78 -4.50 -1.10
C LEU A 85 12.35 -5.39 -2.28
N LEU A 86 11.19 -5.13 -2.89
CA LEU A 86 10.62 -5.98 -3.94
C LEU A 86 10.91 -5.51 -5.37
N LEU A 87 11.13 -4.21 -5.60
CA LEU A 87 11.20 -3.64 -6.97
C LEU A 87 12.49 -2.87 -7.26
N HIS A 88 13.07 -2.20 -6.26
CA HIS A 88 14.19 -1.28 -6.50
C HIS A 88 15.52 -1.73 -5.89
N CYS A 89 15.51 -2.70 -4.98
CA CYS A 89 16.68 -3.24 -4.34
C CYS A 89 17.62 -3.87 -5.39
N PRO A 90 18.88 -3.38 -5.53
CA PRO A 90 19.84 -3.95 -6.46
C PRO A 90 20.02 -5.46 -6.27
N TYR A 91 20.13 -5.91 -5.02
CA TYR A 91 20.26 -7.32 -4.68
C TYR A 91 19.06 -8.16 -5.16
N ALA A 92 17.84 -7.65 -5.04
CA ALA A 92 16.64 -8.36 -5.48
C ALA A 92 16.53 -8.43 -7.01
N LYS A 93 17.18 -7.52 -7.76
CA LYS A 93 17.22 -7.53 -9.22
C LYS A 93 18.22 -8.54 -9.79
N GLU A 94 19.18 -8.98 -8.98
CA GLU A 94 20.24 -9.91 -9.37
C GLU A 94 19.88 -11.39 -9.11
N LEU A 95 18.74 -11.65 -8.46
CA LEU A 95 18.17 -12.99 -8.21
C LEU A 95 17.22 -13.43 -9.32
#